data_AF-A0A431LP28-F1
#
_entry.id   AF-A0A431LP28-F1
#
_cell.length_a   1.000
_cell.length_b   1.000
_cell.length_c   1.000
_cell.angle_alpha   90.00
_cell.angle_beta   90.00
_cell.angle_gamma   90.00
#
_symmetry.space_group_name_H-M   'P 1'
#
loop_
_entity.id
_entity.type
_entity.pdbx_description
1 polymer ?
#
loop_
_entity_poly.entity_id
_entity_poly.type
_entity_poly.pdbx_seq_one_letter_code
_entity_poly.pdbx_strand_id
1 'polypeptide(L)'
;MPKVRLLTQGKIWANRTTREILWSVMKYKKVAVGVLHVLGPHDTIEGEICILNGIFVVGGKLKNGKADGYAAIRTLLMLKDGKFEYLDYSEVDVPDLNQGLKIRLTQLINKLPDLPVSLEELMGANTLNRMRSFEAGQPPSEEALIDKDTFAQLQNWEARTMRLRAAAFWALFVVISGIAGLLYYFH
;
A
#
# COMPACT_ATOMS: atom_id res chain seq x y z
N MET A 1 9.34 14.18 18.43
CA MET A 1 8.96 12.89 17.82
C MET A 1 7.71 13.13 17.00
N PRO A 2 7.72 12.89 15.68
CA PRO A 2 6.53 13.04 14.86
C PRO A 2 5.43 12.13 15.40
N LYS A 3 4.23 12.68 15.60
CA LYS A 3 3.15 12.05 16.35
C LYS A 3 2.19 11.40 15.36
N VAL A 4 2.17 10.06 15.32
CA VAL A 4 1.16 9.33 14.56
C VAL A 4 -0.22 9.71 15.08
N ARG A 5 -1.11 10.12 14.18
CA ARG A 5 -2.46 10.56 14.54
C ARG A 5 -3.47 9.47 14.19
N LEU A 6 -4.23 9.00 15.18
CA LEU A 6 -5.38 8.13 14.94
C LEU A 6 -6.51 8.91 14.26
N LEU A 7 -6.99 8.41 13.13
CA LEU A 7 -8.07 9.02 12.35
C LEU A 7 -9.40 8.32 12.61
N THR A 8 -9.40 6.98 12.60
CA THR A 8 -10.58 6.19 12.89
C THR A 8 -10.19 4.83 13.45
N GLN A 9 -11.04 4.26 14.29
CA GLN A 9 -10.90 2.89 14.80
C GLN A 9 -12.27 2.21 14.85
N GLY A 10 -12.28 0.88 14.88
CA GLY A 10 -13.53 0.14 15.01
C GLY A 10 -13.33 -1.37 15.07
N LYS A 11 -14.46 -2.08 15.01
CA LYS A 11 -14.52 -3.54 14.95
C LYS A 11 -14.97 -3.99 13.56
N ILE A 12 -14.39 -5.10 13.13
CA ILE A 12 -14.80 -5.88 11.96
C ILE A 12 -15.77 -6.93 12.50
N TRP A 13 -16.97 -7.01 11.93
CA TRP A 13 -17.94 -8.05 12.27
C TRP A 13 -18.79 -8.35 11.03
N ALA A 14 -19.62 -9.39 11.06
CA ALA A 14 -20.42 -9.82 9.90
C ALA A 14 -21.23 -8.71 9.21
N ASN A 15 -21.77 -7.75 9.97
CA ASN A 15 -22.55 -6.61 9.47
C ASN A 15 -21.73 -5.38 9.03
N ARG A 16 -20.41 -5.34 9.29
CA ARG A 16 -19.50 -4.23 8.96
C ARG A 16 -18.28 -4.84 8.31
N THR A 17 -18.39 -5.04 7.01
CA THR A 17 -17.39 -5.72 6.22
C THR A 17 -16.14 -4.85 6.05
N THR A 18 -15.00 -5.48 5.80
CA THR A 18 -13.75 -4.81 5.40
C THR A 18 -13.95 -3.86 4.22
N ARG A 19 -14.94 -4.11 3.36
CA ARG A 19 -15.38 -3.21 2.30
C ARG A 19 -15.82 -1.83 2.81
N GLU A 20 -16.62 -1.77 3.87
CA GLU A 20 -17.10 -0.50 4.46
C GLU A 20 -15.99 0.28 5.15
N ILE A 21 -15.01 -0.44 5.71
CA ILE A 21 -13.82 0.14 6.31
C ILE A 21 -12.99 0.83 5.22
N LEU A 22 -12.75 0.15 4.09
CA LEU A 22 -12.06 0.76 2.95
C LEU A 22 -12.80 1.97 2.38
N TRP A 23 -14.14 1.90 2.28
CA TRP A 23 -14.95 3.08 1.92
C TRP A 23 -14.79 4.25 2.88
N SER A 24 -14.66 3.96 4.18
CA SER A 24 -14.42 4.99 5.20
C SER A 24 -13.03 5.60 5.06
N VAL A 25 -12.01 4.77 4.78
CA VAL A 25 -10.63 5.21 4.52
C VAL A 25 -10.57 6.14 3.31
N MET A 26 -11.29 5.84 2.23
CA MET A 26 -11.33 6.68 1.02
C MET A 26 -11.83 8.11 1.25
N LYS A 27 -12.56 8.38 2.35
CA LYS A 27 -13.01 9.73 2.71
C LYS A 27 -11.85 10.62 3.16
N TYR A 28 -10.74 10.04 3.60
CA TYR A 28 -9.57 10.75 4.11
C TYR A 28 -8.54 11.07 3.01
N LYS A 29 -8.97 11.64 1.88
CA LYS A 29 -8.10 11.97 0.73
C LYS A 29 -6.96 12.95 1.04
N LYS A 30 -7.03 13.67 2.16
CA LYS A 30 -6.00 14.63 2.61
C LYS A 30 -4.81 13.95 3.30
N VAL A 31 -4.92 12.67 3.62
CA VAL A 31 -3.87 11.88 4.29
C VAL A 31 -2.92 11.39 3.22
N ALA A 32 -1.69 11.92 3.21
CA ALA A 32 -0.70 11.57 2.19
C ALA A 32 -0.26 10.11 2.32
N VAL A 33 0.01 9.68 3.56
CA VAL A 33 0.38 8.30 3.90
C VAL A 33 -0.46 7.87 5.10
N GLY A 34 -1.32 6.88 4.88
CA GLY A 34 -2.14 6.30 5.95
C GLY A 34 -1.88 4.81 6.10
N VAL A 35 -1.81 4.34 7.34
CA VAL A 35 -1.64 2.92 7.65
C VAL A 35 -2.92 2.39 8.26
N LEU A 36 -3.49 1.36 7.64
CA LEU A 36 -4.59 0.60 8.18
C LEU A 36 -4.02 -0.61 8.93
N HIS A 37 -4.05 -0.52 10.25
CA HIS A 37 -3.70 -1.61 11.15
C HIS A 37 -4.93 -2.48 11.37
N VAL A 38 -4.78 -3.80 11.21
CA VAL A 38 -5.86 -4.77 11.33
C VAL A 38 -5.43 -5.90 12.26
N LEU A 39 -6.26 -6.16 13.26
CA LEU A 39 -6.07 -7.21 14.24
C LEU A 39 -7.23 -8.20 14.12
N GLY A 40 -6.92 -9.45 13.84
CA GLY A 40 -7.88 -10.56 13.81
C GLY A 40 -8.32 -10.99 15.21
N PRO A 41 -9.21 -11.99 15.30
CA PRO A 41 -9.70 -12.48 16.58
C PRO A 41 -8.57 -13.16 17.36
N HIS A 42 -8.59 -12.96 18.69
CA HIS A 42 -7.61 -13.51 19.64
C HIS A 42 -6.15 -13.17 19.30
N ASP A 43 -5.90 -12.04 18.62
CA ASP A 43 -4.56 -11.55 18.24
C ASP A 43 -3.74 -12.58 17.44
N THR A 44 -4.42 -13.51 16.76
CA THR A 44 -3.79 -14.57 15.96
C THR A 44 -3.20 -14.06 14.64
N ILE A 45 -3.83 -13.02 14.09
CA ILE A 45 -3.46 -12.36 12.83
C ILE A 45 -3.35 -10.87 13.13
N GLU A 46 -2.18 -10.29 12.94
CA GLU A 46 -1.94 -8.86 13.07
C GLU A 46 -1.17 -8.41 11.84
N GLY A 47 -1.58 -7.29 11.25
CA GLY A 47 -0.88 -6.75 10.10
C GLY A 47 -1.36 -5.36 9.70
N GLU A 48 -0.57 -4.78 8.81
CA GLU A 48 -0.65 -3.39 8.41
C GLU A 48 -0.79 -3.30 6.90
N ILE A 49 -1.59 -2.35 6.43
CA ILE A 49 -1.77 -2.04 5.02
C ILE A 49 -1.46 -0.56 4.82
N CYS A 50 -0.49 -0.25 3.96
CA CYS A 50 -0.12 1.12 3.65
C CYS A 50 -0.92 1.66 2.46
N ILE A 51 -1.53 2.82 2.67
CA ILE A 51 -2.46 3.47 1.76
C ILE A 51 -1.99 4.89 1.48
N LEU A 52 -1.72 5.20 0.22
CA LEU A 52 -1.35 6.54 -0.23
C LEU A 52 -2.55 7.35 -0.70
N ASN A 53 -2.63 8.59 -0.22
CA ASN A 53 -3.65 9.58 -0.58
C ASN A 53 -5.10 9.08 -0.43
N GLY A 54 -5.33 8.05 0.38
CA GLY A 54 -6.62 7.37 0.49
C GLY A 54 -7.08 6.64 -0.79
N ILE A 55 -6.20 6.43 -1.77
CA ILE A 55 -6.55 5.91 -3.11
C ILE A 55 -5.78 4.62 -3.45
N PHE A 56 -4.49 4.52 -3.14
CA PHE A 56 -3.66 3.37 -3.53
C PHE A 56 -3.19 2.58 -2.33
N VAL A 57 -3.28 1.27 -2.41
CA VAL A 57 -2.54 0.36 -1.53
C VAL A 57 -1.15 0.13 -2.13
N VAL A 58 -0.12 0.46 -1.35
CA VAL A 58 1.29 0.33 -1.78
C VAL A 58 2.08 -0.80 -1.15
N GLY A 59 1.50 -1.42 -0.13
CA GLY A 59 2.04 -2.61 0.49
C GLY A 59 1.20 -3.04 1.66
N GLY A 60 1.46 -4.26 2.11
CA GLY A 60 0.93 -4.77 3.36
C GLY A 60 1.89 -5.77 3.96
N LYS A 61 1.82 -5.94 5.26
CA LYS A 61 2.72 -6.80 6.02
C LYS A 61 1.96 -7.45 7.15
N LEU A 62 2.20 -8.74 7.37
CA LEU A 62 1.79 -9.40 8.61
C LEU A 62 2.93 -9.29 9.63
N LYS A 63 2.60 -8.92 10.87
CA LYS A 63 3.60 -8.70 11.94
C LYS A 63 4.40 -9.97 12.26
N ASN A 64 3.79 -11.14 12.07
CA ASN A 64 4.42 -12.44 12.28
C ASN A 64 5.36 -12.87 11.12
N GLY A 65 5.63 -11.99 10.14
CA GLY A 65 6.49 -12.31 8.99
C GLY A 65 5.95 -13.40 8.07
N LYS A 66 4.69 -13.80 8.25
CA LYS A 66 4.06 -14.92 7.53
C LYS A 66 3.76 -14.59 6.07
N ALA A 67 3.53 -13.33 5.76
CA ALA A 67 3.26 -12.86 4.41
C ALA A 67 3.54 -11.36 4.31
N ASP A 68 3.95 -10.96 3.12
CA ASP A 68 4.12 -9.57 2.68
C ASP A 68 3.35 -9.34 1.37
N GLY A 69 3.05 -8.08 1.08
CA GLY A 69 2.50 -7.64 -0.18
C GLY A 69 1.03 -7.99 -0.36
N TYR A 70 0.67 -8.42 -1.57
CA TYR A 70 -0.72 -8.73 -1.91
C TYR A 70 -1.27 -9.88 -1.06
N ALA A 71 -0.44 -10.88 -0.74
CA ALA A 71 -0.83 -11.99 0.11
C ALA A 71 -1.25 -11.51 1.51
N ALA A 72 -0.47 -10.62 2.13
CA ALA A 72 -0.81 -10.01 3.41
C ALA A 72 -2.09 -9.18 3.33
N ILE A 73 -2.22 -8.32 2.30
CA ILE A 73 -3.42 -7.49 2.08
C ILE A 73 -4.66 -8.37 1.97
N ARG A 74 -4.60 -9.43 1.16
CA ARG A 74 -5.71 -10.37 0.96
C ARG A 74 -6.11 -11.04 2.28
N THR A 75 -5.15 -11.56 3.04
CA THR A 75 -5.41 -12.19 4.34
C THR A 75 -6.11 -11.22 5.30
N LEU A 76 -5.62 -9.98 5.41
CA LEU A 76 -6.18 -8.97 6.31
C LEU A 76 -7.59 -8.52 5.87
N LEU A 77 -7.81 -8.33 4.57
CA LEU A 77 -9.11 -7.88 4.05
C LEU A 77 -10.17 -8.99 4.03
N MET A 78 -9.79 -10.27 4.09
CA MET A 78 -10.71 -11.39 4.18
C MET A 78 -11.09 -11.77 5.62
N LEU A 79 -10.59 -11.05 6.62
CA LEU A 79 -10.98 -11.25 8.02
C LEU A 79 -12.48 -10.97 8.22
N LYS A 80 -13.18 -11.91 8.87
CA LYS A 80 -14.60 -11.80 9.18
C LYS A 80 -14.89 -11.13 10.53
N ASP A 81 -13.92 -11.18 11.43
CA ASP A 81 -13.97 -10.61 12.77
C ASP A 81 -12.60 -10.00 13.10
N GLY A 82 -12.58 -8.96 13.93
CA GLY A 82 -11.37 -8.27 14.31
C GLY A 82 -11.57 -6.82 14.74
N LYS A 83 -10.46 -6.10 14.86
CA LYS A 83 -10.38 -4.66 15.09
C LYS A 83 -9.56 -4.03 13.99
N PHE A 84 -9.82 -2.75 13.72
CA PHE A 84 -9.03 -1.97 12.81
C PHE A 84 -8.77 -0.57 13.36
N GLU A 85 -7.64 -0.01 12.97
CA GLU A 85 -7.23 1.36 13.26
C GLU A 85 -6.64 1.95 11.98
N TYR A 86 -7.05 3.16 11.63
CA TYR A 86 -6.49 3.90 10.51
C TYR A 86 -5.74 5.11 11.06
N LEU A 87 -4.45 5.15 10.76
CA LEU A 87 -3.47 6.06 11.33
C LEU A 87 -2.90 6.95 10.23
N ASP A 88 -2.72 8.23 10.53
CA ASP A 88 -2.01 9.18 9.68
C ASP A 88 -0.50 9.12 9.95
N TYR A 89 0.23 8.70 8.92
CA TYR A 89 1.69 8.63 8.88
C TYR A 89 2.26 9.69 7.92
N SER A 90 1.51 10.72 7.53
CA SER A 90 2.00 11.71 6.56
C SER A 90 3.26 12.47 7.03
N GLU A 91 3.50 12.53 8.34
CA GLU A 91 4.68 13.15 8.96
C GLU A 91 5.77 12.13 9.34
N VAL A 92 5.54 10.83 9.13
CA VAL A 92 6.42 9.73 9.58
C VAL A 92 6.71 8.81 8.40
N ASP A 93 7.98 8.50 8.15
CA ASP A 93 8.32 7.58 7.07
C ASP A 93 7.96 6.12 7.44
N VAL A 94 7.49 5.36 6.47
CA VAL A 94 7.10 3.94 6.61
C VAL A 94 7.72 3.11 5.48
N PRO A 95 9.07 3.00 5.45
CA PRO A 95 9.79 2.37 4.35
C PRO A 95 9.53 0.86 4.24
N ASP A 96 9.29 0.19 5.37
CA ASP A 96 9.09 -1.27 5.45
C ASP A 96 7.75 -1.73 4.87
N LEU A 97 6.79 -0.82 4.77
CA LEU A 97 5.45 -1.07 4.23
C LEU A 97 5.34 -0.65 2.77
N ASN A 98 6.34 0.03 2.22
CA ASN A 98 6.37 0.44 0.82
C ASN A 98 7.00 -0.65 -0.06
N GLN A 99 6.15 -1.53 -0.60
CA GLN A 99 6.56 -2.64 -1.45
C GLN A 99 6.34 -2.35 -2.94
N GLY A 100 5.99 -1.11 -3.30
CA GLY A 100 5.77 -0.70 -4.69
C GLY A 100 4.50 -1.29 -5.33
N LEU A 101 3.56 -1.83 -4.55
CA LEU A 101 2.26 -2.21 -5.08
C LEU A 101 1.52 -0.94 -5.54
N LYS A 102 0.73 -1.02 -6.60
CA LYS A 102 -0.03 0.13 -7.13
C LYS A 102 -1.48 -0.25 -7.34
N ILE A 103 -2.09 -0.79 -6.29
CA ILE A 103 -3.46 -1.32 -6.33
C ILE A 103 -4.41 -0.20 -5.93
N ARG A 104 -5.43 0.09 -6.74
CA ARG A 104 -6.45 1.07 -6.33
C ARG A 104 -7.37 0.48 -5.27
N LEU A 105 -7.69 1.25 -4.23
CA LEU A 105 -8.66 0.85 -3.20
C LEU A 105 -10.01 0.45 -3.81
N THR A 106 -10.48 1.18 -4.83
CA THR A 106 -11.73 0.87 -5.53
C THR A 106 -11.73 -0.52 -6.17
N GLN A 107 -10.58 -0.97 -6.70
CA GLN A 107 -10.45 -2.30 -7.28
C GLN A 107 -10.60 -3.40 -6.22
N LEU A 108 -9.99 -3.20 -5.04
CA LEU A 108 -10.14 -4.11 -3.91
C LEU A 108 -11.59 -4.14 -3.41
N ILE A 109 -12.20 -2.97 -3.23
CA ILE A 109 -13.61 -2.82 -2.78
C ILE A 109 -14.58 -3.56 -3.70
N ASN A 110 -14.39 -3.43 -5.02
CA ASN A 110 -15.26 -4.03 -6.03
C ASN A 110 -15.13 -5.56 -6.13
N LYS A 111 -14.01 -6.11 -5.65
CA LYS A 111 -13.75 -7.55 -5.67
C LYS A 111 -14.01 -8.22 -4.32
N LEU A 112 -14.00 -7.47 -3.22
CA LEU A 112 -14.43 -8.02 -1.93
C LEU A 112 -15.88 -8.54 -2.01
N PRO A 113 -16.26 -9.61 -1.28
CA PRO A 113 -15.40 -10.45 -0.43
C PRO A 113 -14.56 -11.50 -1.19
N ASP A 114 -14.73 -11.61 -2.51
CA ASP A 114 -14.10 -12.62 -3.36
C ASP A 114 -12.82 -12.09 -4.03
N LEU A 115 -11.78 -11.89 -3.21
CA LEU A 115 -10.50 -11.40 -3.71
C LEU A 115 -9.72 -12.52 -4.45
N PRO A 116 -9.21 -12.25 -5.67
CA PRO A 116 -8.45 -13.20 -6.44
C PRO A 116 -7.17 -13.63 -5.71
N VAL A 117 -6.63 -14.79 -6.08
CA VAL A 117 -5.47 -15.37 -5.39
C VAL A 117 -4.19 -14.63 -5.78
N SER A 118 -4.09 -14.18 -7.03
CA SER A 118 -2.93 -13.47 -7.55
C SER A 118 -3.19 -11.98 -7.78
N LEU A 119 -2.11 -11.20 -7.82
CA LEU A 119 -2.16 -9.79 -8.17
C LEU A 119 -2.48 -9.59 -9.65
N GLU A 120 -2.00 -10.47 -10.54
CA GLU A 120 -2.25 -10.35 -11.97
C GLU A 120 -3.74 -10.44 -12.29
N GLU A 121 -4.47 -11.34 -11.63
CA GLU A 121 -5.92 -11.49 -11.79
C GLU A 121 -6.69 -10.24 -11.34
N LEU A 122 -6.23 -9.60 -10.26
CA LEU A 122 -6.81 -8.33 -9.78
C LEU A 122 -6.62 -7.21 -10.80
N MET A 123 -5.42 -7.13 -11.41
CA MET A 123 -5.09 -6.07 -12.37
C MET A 123 -5.71 -6.31 -13.75
N GLY A 124 -5.70 -7.56 -14.24
CA GLY A 124 -6.11 -7.93 -15.60
C GLY A 124 -7.53 -7.54 -15.96
N ALA A 125 -8.43 -7.48 -14.98
CA ALA A 125 -9.82 -7.05 -15.20
C ALA A 125 -9.95 -5.56 -15.59
N ASN A 126 -9.02 -4.69 -15.16
CA ASN A 126 -9.08 -3.25 -15.50
C ASN A 126 -8.31 -2.91 -16.79
N THR A 127 -7.27 -3.67 -17.13
CA THR A 127 -6.51 -3.46 -18.36
C THR A 127 -7.37 -3.69 -19.60
N LEU A 128 -8.26 -4.69 -19.56
CA LEU A 128 -9.19 -4.99 -20.64
C LEU A 128 -10.26 -3.89 -20.85
N ASN A 129 -10.80 -3.33 -19.78
CA ASN A 129 -11.74 -2.21 -19.86
C ASN A 129 -11.05 -0.92 -20.36
N ARG A 130 -9.78 -0.71 -20.00
CA ARG A 130 -8.98 0.43 -20.45
C ARG A 130 -8.63 0.35 -21.93
N MET A 131 -8.30 -0.84 -22.47
CA MET A 131 -8.05 -0.98 -23.92
C MET A 131 -9.29 -0.67 -24.76
N ARG A 132 -10.48 -1.08 -24.30
CA ARG A 132 -11.75 -0.81 -25.00
C ARG A 132 -12.12 0.67 -25.04
N SER A 133 -11.78 1.45 -24.03
CA SER A 133 -12.07 2.89 -24.01
C SER A 133 -11.11 3.72 -24.86
N PHE A 134 -9.87 3.27 -25.06
CA PHE A 134 -8.93 3.90 -26.01
C PHE A 134 -9.33 3.68 -27.47
N GLU A 135 -9.93 2.53 -27.80
CA GLU A 135 -10.37 2.20 -29.17
C GLU A 135 -11.63 2.97 -29.60
N ALA A 136 -12.41 3.50 -28.64
CA ALA A 136 -13.72 4.11 -28.90
C ALA A 136 -13.70 5.64 -29.12
N GLY A 137 -12.53 6.30 -29.16
CA GLY A 137 -12.43 7.73 -29.50
C GLY A 137 -13.17 8.70 -28.57
N GLN A 138 -13.55 8.26 -27.37
CA GLN A 138 -14.25 9.10 -26.39
C GLN A 138 -13.29 10.10 -25.71
N PRO A 139 -13.75 11.32 -25.39
CA PRO A 139 -12.96 12.24 -24.59
C PRO A 139 -12.56 11.56 -23.27
N PRO A 140 -11.35 11.84 -22.74
CA PRO A 140 -10.87 11.19 -21.53
C PRO A 140 -11.90 11.39 -20.41
N SER A 141 -12.46 10.27 -19.92
CA SER A 141 -13.41 10.31 -18.82
C SER A 141 -12.77 11.00 -17.61
N GLU A 142 -13.58 11.59 -16.73
CA GLU A 142 -13.08 12.22 -15.48
C GLU A 142 -12.22 11.23 -14.66
N GLU A 143 -12.53 9.94 -14.74
CA GLU A 143 -11.71 8.86 -14.19
C GLU A 143 -10.29 8.84 -14.75
N ALA A 144 -10.12 9.06 -16.06
CA ALA A 144 -8.82 9.11 -16.71
C ALA A 144 -7.98 10.34 -16.28
N LEU A 145 -8.64 11.47 -15.97
CA LEU A 145 -7.98 12.67 -15.44
C LEU A 145 -7.56 12.50 -13.98
N ILE A 146 -8.44 11.96 -13.13
CA ILE A 146 -8.11 11.58 -11.75
C ILE A 146 -6.96 10.56 -11.75
N ASP A 147 -6.95 9.64 -12.71
CA ASP A 147 -5.87 8.67 -12.90
C ASP A 147 -4.52 9.33 -13.21
N LYS A 148 -4.50 10.38 -14.04
CA LYS A 148 -3.25 11.08 -14.39
C LYS A 148 -2.66 11.84 -13.20
N ASP A 149 -3.49 12.59 -12.48
CA ASP A 149 -3.04 13.36 -11.30
C ASP A 149 -2.58 12.43 -10.18
N THR A 150 -3.31 11.34 -9.96
CA THR A 150 -2.92 10.34 -8.97
C THR A 150 -1.62 9.62 -9.33
N PHE A 151 -1.41 9.31 -10.61
CA PHE A 151 -0.17 8.71 -11.07
C PHE A 151 1.04 9.65 -10.88
N ALA A 152 0.86 10.95 -11.14
CA ALA A 152 1.88 11.95 -10.87
C ALA A 152 2.22 12.04 -9.38
N GLN A 153 1.22 11.92 -8.49
CA GLN A 153 1.45 11.88 -7.04
C GLN A 153 2.23 10.63 -6.61
N LEU A 154 1.92 9.46 -7.18
CA LEU A 154 2.68 8.21 -6.94
C LEU A 154 4.13 8.37 -7.39
N GLN A 155 4.38 8.91 -8.58
CA GLN A 155 5.74 9.15 -9.09
C GLN A 155 6.52 10.11 -8.20
N ASN A 156 5.89 11.21 -7.75
CA ASN A 156 6.52 12.17 -6.84
C ASN A 156 6.89 11.54 -5.49
N TRP A 157 6.06 10.63 -4.99
CA TRP A 157 6.34 9.91 -3.74
C TRP A 157 7.43 8.85 -3.92
N GLU A 158 7.42 8.10 -5.03
CA GLU A 158 8.51 7.18 -5.40
C GLU A 158 9.84 7.93 -5.53
N ALA A 159 9.87 9.10 -6.16
CA ALA A 159 11.09 9.90 -6.27
C ALA A 159 11.68 10.30 -4.91
N ARG A 160 10.82 10.57 -3.91
CA ARG A 160 11.27 10.87 -2.53
C ARG A 160 11.87 9.64 -1.87
N THR A 161 11.21 8.49 -1.96
CA THR A 161 11.69 7.24 -1.34
C THR A 161 12.90 6.64 -2.07
N MET A 162 13.01 6.84 -3.39
CA MET A 162 14.10 6.34 -4.22
C MET A 162 15.43 7.02 -3.92
N ARG A 163 15.43 8.33 -3.63
CA ARG A 163 16.65 9.06 -3.21
C ARG A 163 17.25 8.47 -1.93
N LEU A 164 16.41 8.14 -0.96
CA LEU A 164 16.82 7.51 0.31
C LEU A 164 17.33 6.08 0.08
N ARG A 165 16.61 5.28 -0.73
CA ARG A 165 17.04 3.92 -1.09
C ARG A 165 18.37 3.92 -1.83
N ALA A 166 18.57 4.85 -2.77
CA ALA A 166 19.83 5.01 -3.49
C ALA A 166 20.97 5.43 -2.56
N ALA A 167 20.75 6.38 -1.65
CA ALA A 167 21.76 6.80 -0.68
C ALA A 167 22.17 5.64 0.25
N ALA A 168 21.22 4.83 0.73
CA ALA A 168 21.52 3.65 1.53
C ALA A 168 22.35 2.61 0.75
N PHE A 169 22.01 2.38 -0.52
CA PHE A 169 22.75 1.45 -1.38
C PHE A 169 24.19 1.93 -1.65
N TRP A 170 24.37 3.22 -1.94
CA TRP A 170 25.69 3.82 -2.16
C TRP A 170 26.54 3.82 -0.88
N ALA A 171 25.95 4.10 0.28
CA ALA A 171 26.65 4.04 1.56
C ALA A 171 27.18 2.63 1.84
N LEU A 172 26.34 1.60 1.64
CA LEU A 172 26.75 0.21 1.81
C LEU A 172 27.87 -0.18 0.85
N PHE A 173 27.75 0.22 -0.42
CA PHE A 173 28.78 -0.03 -1.43
C PHE A 173 30.13 0.57 -1.04
N VAL A 174 30.16 1.84 -0.60
CA VAL A 174 31.39 2.52 -0.17
C VAL A 174 32.02 1.82 1.04
N VAL A 175 31.22 1.38 2.01
CA VAL A 175 31.72 0.66 3.20
C VAL A 175 32.36 -0.68 2.79
N ILE A 176 31.68 -1.46 1.95
CA ILE A 176 32.19 -2.76 1.48
C ILE A 176 33.47 -2.57 0.65
N SER A 177 33.49 -1.61 -0.27
CA SER A 177 34.67 -1.31 -1.08
C SER A 177 35.84 -0.79 -0.24
N GLY A 178 35.60 0.00 0.80
CA GLY A 178 36.63 0.48 1.71
C GLY A 178 37.26 -0.65 2.52
N ILE A 179 36.45 -1.58 3.03
CA ILE A 179 36.93 -2.78 3.75
C ILE A 179 37.73 -3.68 2.81
N ALA A 180 37.25 -3.93 1.59
CA ALA A 180 37.96 -4.72 0.60
C ALA A 180 39.32 -4.10 0.21
N GLY A 181 39.37 -2.77 0.02
CA GLY A 181 40.60 -2.05 -0.26
C GLY A 181 41.60 -2.09 0.89
N LEU A 182 41.13 -1.96 2.14
CA LEU A 182 41.99 -2.12 3.33
C LEU A 182 42.54 -3.54 3.44
N LEU A 183 41.71 -4.56 3.25
CA LEU A 183 42.15 -5.95 3.27
C LEU A 183 43.17 -6.26 2.17
N TYR A 184 43.03 -5.65 0.98
CA TYR A 184 44.01 -5.78 -0.11
C TYR A 184 45.33 -5.07 0.20
N TYR A 185 45.31 -3.94 0.91
CA TYR A 185 46.53 -3.19 1.23
C TYR A 185 47.36 -3.82 2.36
N PHE A 186 46.73 -4.60 3.25
CA PHE A 186 47.39 -5.30 4.36
C PHE A 186 47.76 -6.76 4.04
N HIS A 187 47.62 -7.20 2.80
CA HIS A 187 48.06 -8.50 2.28
C HIS A 187 49.21 -8.33 1.29
#